data_AF-A0A1F6QF58-F1
#
_entry.id   AF-A0A1F6QF58-F1
#
_cell.length_a   1.000
_cell.length_b   1.000
_cell.length_c   1.000
_cell.angle_alpha   90.00
_cell.angle_beta   90.00
_cell.angle_gamma   90.00
#
_symmetry.space_group_name_H-M   'P 1'
#
loop_
_entity.id
_entity.type
_entity.pdbx_description
1 polymer ?
#
loop_
_entity_poly.entity_id
_entity_poly.type
_entity_poly.pdbx_seq_one_letter_code
_entity_poly.pdbx_strand_id
1 'polypeptide(L)'
;MDTIIKDDYLPIIRDDHLMVRHIFRYLINYLYEHKENDHLDMDFINAIIIFLDTYLIPVHFKREEEVLFKEFEDLSIPIYVQSEIKNIIHRHMTISNFVSELSLLRRQYETGSNSKINEIHSIMGLLTLSFNKLVIEQEKLFPKIDQYLTDLLKEKIKNGLNKFNENIIIQMVQQHIIEAYKKYDNHQ
;
A
#
# COMPACT_ATOMS: atom_id res chain seq x y z
N MET A 1 4.86 22.76 -1.79
CA MET A 1 4.06 23.33 -2.89
C MET A 1 2.95 22.33 -3.15
N ASP A 2 1.79 22.59 -2.56
CA ASP A 2 0.62 21.72 -2.70
C ASP A 2 -0.03 22.00 -4.05
N THR A 3 0.23 21.14 -5.03
CA THR A 3 -0.57 21.11 -6.25
C THR A 3 -1.98 20.71 -5.85
N ILE A 4 -2.90 21.67 -5.93
CA ILE A 4 -4.34 21.45 -5.81
C ILE A 4 -4.73 20.52 -6.95
N ILE A 5 -4.90 19.23 -6.62
CA ILE A 5 -5.50 18.21 -7.48
C ILE A 5 -6.94 18.67 -7.75
N LYS A 6 -7.16 19.28 -8.92
CA LYS A 6 -8.45 19.81 -9.36
C LYS A 6 -9.41 18.64 -9.61
N ASP A 7 -10.40 18.47 -8.74
CA ASP A 7 -11.60 17.65 -8.94
C ASP A 7 -11.37 16.26 -9.56
N ASP A 8 -10.29 15.59 -9.17
CA ASP A 8 -9.85 14.34 -9.78
C ASP A 8 -10.48 13.10 -9.12
N TYR A 9 -11.17 12.34 -9.97
CA TYR A 9 -11.24 10.89 -10.08
C TYR A 9 -11.05 10.09 -8.78
N LEU A 10 -12.21 9.68 -8.23
CA LEU A 10 -12.37 8.70 -7.16
C LEU A 10 -11.75 9.20 -5.84
N PRO A 11 -12.46 10.07 -5.09
CA PRO A 11 -12.00 10.65 -3.83
C PRO A 11 -11.35 9.65 -2.88
N ILE A 12 -11.85 8.41 -2.85
CA ILE A 12 -11.31 7.34 -2.03
C ILE A 12 -9.86 6.97 -2.36
N ILE A 13 -9.48 6.89 -3.65
CA ILE A 13 -8.10 6.55 -4.06
C ILE A 13 -7.16 7.71 -3.74
N ARG A 14 -7.62 8.94 -3.97
CA ARG A 14 -6.86 10.14 -3.60
C ARG A 14 -6.61 10.21 -2.09
N ASP A 15 -7.64 9.99 -1.29
CA ASP A 15 -7.55 10.07 0.16
C ASP A 15 -6.64 8.96 0.71
N ASP A 16 -6.68 7.75 0.12
CA ASP A 16 -5.70 6.69 0.39
C ASP A 16 -4.27 7.18 0.10
N HIS A 17 -4.02 7.74 -1.09
CA HIS A 17 -2.68 8.20 -1.48
C HIS A 17 -2.15 9.27 -0.51
N LEU A 18 -3.01 10.19 -0.06
CA LEU A 18 -2.64 11.22 0.92
C LEU A 18 -2.23 10.59 2.26
N MET A 19 -3.02 9.63 2.76
CA MET A 19 -2.72 8.92 3.98
C MET A 19 -1.40 8.14 3.87
N VAL A 20 -1.22 7.37 2.79
CA VAL A 20 0.00 6.57 2.60
C VAL A 20 1.22 7.48 2.49
N ARG A 21 1.13 8.62 1.79
CA ARG A 21 2.20 9.63 1.77
C ARG A 21 2.56 10.15 3.16
N HIS A 22 1.57 10.37 4.01
CA HIS A 22 1.82 10.82 5.38
C HIS A 22 2.60 9.77 6.18
N ILE A 23 2.21 8.50 6.09
CA ILE A 23 2.91 7.39 6.73
C ILE A 23 4.35 7.27 6.22
N PHE A 24 4.55 7.31 4.90
CA PHE A 24 5.90 7.23 4.32
C PHE A 24 6.78 8.43 4.65
N ARG A 25 6.20 9.62 4.87
CA ARG A 25 6.95 10.77 5.38
C ARG A 25 7.49 10.50 6.79
N TYR A 26 6.69 9.89 7.67
CA TYR A 26 7.18 9.48 8.99
C TYR A 26 8.29 8.44 8.88
N LEU A 27 8.16 7.47 7.97
CA LEU A 27 9.20 6.47 7.71
C LEU A 27 10.51 7.09 7.22
N ILE A 28 10.45 8.08 6.32
CA ILE A 28 11.63 8.81 5.84
C ILE A 28 12.30 9.58 6.98
N ASN A 29 11.52 10.29 7.79
CA ASN A 29 12.05 11.04 8.93
C ASN A 29 12.71 10.10 9.94
N TYR A 30 12.06 8.97 10.25
CA TYR A 30 12.61 7.95 11.12
C TYR A 30 13.98 7.46 10.63
N LEU A 31 14.09 7.09 9.34
CA LEU A 31 15.36 6.65 8.74
C LEU A 31 16.45 7.73 8.78
N TYR A 32 16.07 8.99 8.66
CA TYR A 32 17.01 10.11 8.75
C TYR A 32 17.52 10.30 10.18
N GLU A 33 16.62 10.30 11.16
CA GLU A 33 16.93 10.52 12.58
C GLU A 33 17.70 9.35 13.21
N HIS A 34 17.49 8.12 12.71
CA HIS A 34 18.04 6.90 13.31
C HIS A 34 19.19 6.29 12.49
N LYS A 35 19.72 7.01 11.50
CA LYS A 35 20.77 6.50 10.61
C LYS A 35 22.03 6.01 11.34
N GLU A 36 22.38 6.66 12.45
CA GLU A 36 23.58 6.35 13.25
C GLU A 36 23.25 5.63 14.57
N ASN A 37 21.98 5.26 14.78
CA ASN A 37 21.57 4.61 16.01
C ASN A 37 21.83 3.09 15.95
N ASP A 38 22.52 2.57 16.97
CA ASP A 38 22.73 1.12 17.15
C ASP A 38 21.48 0.37 17.65
N HIS A 39 20.35 1.06 17.77
CA HIS A 39 19.10 0.52 18.27
C HIS A 39 17.94 0.99 17.39
N LEU A 40 17.02 0.07 17.11
CA LEU A 40 15.81 0.33 16.34
C LEU A 40 14.61 0.50 17.28
N ASP A 41 13.73 1.45 16.98
CA ASP A 41 12.40 1.52 17.55
C ASP A 41 11.53 0.41 16.93
N MET A 42 11.47 -0.73 17.63
CA MET A 42 10.73 -1.89 17.16
C MET A 42 9.23 -1.70 17.19
N ASP A 43 8.70 -0.83 18.05
CA ASP A 43 7.27 -0.53 18.10
C ASP A 43 6.86 0.27 16.87
N PHE A 44 7.67 1.26 16.49
CA PHE A 44 7.49 2.00 15.24
C PHE A 44 7.56 1.07 14.02
N ILE A 45 8.60 0.23 13.91
CA ILE A 45 8.75 -0.71 12.80
C ILE A 45 7.56 -1.68 12.72
N ASN A 46 7.11 -2.19 13.87
CA ASN A 46 5.92 -3.05 13.93
C ASN A 46 4.67 -2.34 13.44
N ALA A 47 4.45 -1.08 13.85
CA ALA A 47 3.30 -0.30 13.39
C ALA A 47 3.33 -0.08 11.87
N ILE A 48 4.51 0.19 11.30
CA ILE A 48 4.69 0.32 9.84
C ILE A 48 4.39 -1.00 9.13
N ILE A 49 4.95 -2.12 9.60
CA ILE A 49 4.67 -3.44 9.03
C ILE A 49 3.18 -3.75 9.06
N ILE A 50 2.52 -3.53 10.20
CA ILE A 50 1.07 -3.74 10.34
C ILE A 50 0.32 -2.90 9.32
N PHE A 51 0.60 -1.60 9.22
CA PHE A 51 -0.04 -0.74 8.23
C PHE A 51 0.13 -1.28 6.80
N LEU A 52 1.35 -1.71 6.44
CA LEU A 52 1.64 -2.21 5.10
C LEU A 52 0.91 -3.54 4.81
N ASP A 53 0.98 -4.49 5.74
CA ASP A 53 0.43 -5.84 5.61
C ASP A 53 -1.09 -5.90 5.78
N THR A 54 -1.70 -5.02 6.58
CA THR A 54 -3.15 -5.05 6.84
C THR A 54 -3.93 -4.04 6.03
N TYR A 55 -3.29 -2.95 5.60
CA TYR A 55 -3.97 -1.90 4.85
C TYR A 55 -3.39 -1.73 3.44
N LEU A 56 -2.13 -1.32 3.31
CA LEU A 56 -1.61 -0.87 2.01
C LEU A 56 -1.74 -1.96 0.94
N ILE A 57 -1.28 -3.17 1.24
CA ILE A 57 -1.26 -4.27 0.28
C ILE A 57 -2.67 -4.86 0.08
N PRO A 58 -3.35 -5.39 1.11
CA PRO A 58 -4.60 -6.12 0.90
C PRO A 58 -5.80 -5.21 0.65
N VAL A 59 -5.73 -3.93 1.01
CA VAL A 59 -6.84 -2.98 0.83
C VAL A 59 -6.53 -2.05 -0.33
N HIS A 60 -5.51 -1.21 -0.20
CA HIS A 60 -5.29 -0.14 -1.17
C HIS A 60 -4.84 -0.68 -2.55
N PHE A 61 -3.78 -1.50 -2.60
CA PHE A 61 -3.31 -2.06 -3.88
C PHE A 61 -4.35 -2.97 -4.52
N LYS A 62 -4.98 -3.87 -3.76
CA LYS A 62 -6.04 -4.73 -4.31
C LYS A 62 -7.26 -3.95 -4.81
N ARG A 63 -7.63 -2.86 -4.14
CA ARG A 63 -8.70 -1.99 -4.60
C ARG A 63 -8.35 -1.38 -5.96
N GLU A 64 -7.12 -0.91 -6.14
CA GLU A 64 -6.67 -0.42 -7.43
C GLU A 64 -6.63 -1.56 -8.47
N GLU A 65 -6.05 -2.70 -8.16
CA GLU A 65 -5.86 -3.80 -9.10
C GLU A 65 -7.18 -4.48 -9.51
N GLU A 66 -8.00 -4.88 -8.54
CA GLU A 66 -9.19 -5.70 -8.76
C GLU A 66 -10.41 -4.89 -9.20
N VAL A 67 -10.43 -3.58 -8.91
CA VAL A 67 -11.55 -2.69 -9.26
C VAL A 67 -11.14 -1.67 -10.30
N LEU A 68 -10.11 -0.86 -10.06
CA LEU A 68 -9.79 0.26 -10.95
C LEU A 68 -9.11 -0.22 -12.25
N PHE A 69 -7.98 -0.91 -12.14
CA PHE A 69 -7.17 -1.32 -13.29
C PHE A 69 -7.84 -2.42 -14.10
N LYS A 70 -8.60 -3.30 -13.45
CA LYS A 70 -9.42 -4.30 -14.15
C LYS A 70 -10.39 -3.68 -15.14
N GLU A 71 -11.03 -2.56 -14.78
CA GLU A 71 -11.95 -1.85 -15.67
C GLU A 71 -11.22 -1.22 -16.88
N PHE A 72 -9.90 -1.05 -16.82
CA PHE A 72 -9.10 -0.54 -17.93
C PHE A 72 -8.63 -1.63 -18.90
N GLU A 73 -8.67 -2.91 -18.51
CA GLU A 73 -8.30 -4.02 -19.39
C GLU A 73 -9.28 -4.15 -20.57
N ASP A 74 -10.55 -3.87 -20.32
CA ASP A 74 -11.61 -3.93 -21.32
C ASP A 74 -11.72 -2.65 -22.17
N LEU A 75 -11.00 -1.58 -21.81
CA LEU A 75 -11.01 -0.34 -22.56
C LEU A 75 -10.06 -0.36 -23.74
N SER A 76 -10.47 0.29 -24.83
CA SER A 76 -9.59 0.61 -25.96
C SER A 76 -8.63 1.76 -25.62
N ILE A 77 -7.80 1.58 -24.60
CA ILE A 77 -6.74 2.53 -24.22
C ILE A 77 -5.43 2.27 -24.98
N PRO A 78 -4.61 3.30 -25.23
CA PRO A 78 -3.33 3.11 -25.92
C PRO A 78 -2.39 2.14 -25.20
N ILE A 79 -1.60 1.40 -25.98
CA ILE A 79 -0.65 0.40 -25.46
C ILE A 79 0.32 0.98 -24.42
N TYR A 80 0.75 2.24 -24.58
CA TYR A 80 1.64 2.88 -23.61
C TYR A 80 0.97 3.09 -22.24
N VAL A 81 -0.34 3.38 -22.20
CA VAL A 81 -1.11 3.53 -20.96
C VAL A 81 -1.27 2.17 -20.27
N GLN A 82 -1.55 1.12 -21.04
CA GLN A 82 -1.60 -0.26 -20.51
C GLN A 82 -0.25 -0.70 -19.93
N SER A 83 0.85 -0.31 -20.57
CA SER A 83 2.20 -0.57 -20.06
C SER A 83 2.47 0.16 -18.74
N GLU A 84 2.05 1.42 -18.62
CA GLU A 84 2.15 2.18 -17.37
C GLU A 84 1.35 1.53 -16.22
N ILE A 85 0.13 1.04 -16.47
CA ILE A 85 -0.67 0.28 -15.49
C ILE A 85 0.09 -0.99 -15.05
N LYS A 86 0.61 -1.77 -16.00
CA LYS A 86 1.38 -2.99 -15.69
C LYS A 86 2.63 -2.69 -14.86
N ASN A 87 3.30 -1.57 -15.09
CA ASN A 87 4.45 -1.14 -14.31
C ASN A 87 4.05 -0.80 -12.86
N ILE A 88 2.89 -0.18 -12.65
CA ILE A 88 2.34 0.09 -11.32
C ILE A 88 2.05 -1.22 -10.58
N ILE A 89 1.36 -2.17 -11.23
CA ILE A 89 1.06 -3.49 -10.64
C ILE A 89 2.36 -4.22 -10.27
N HIS A 90 3.35 -4.22 -11.16
CA HIS A 90 4.65 -4.82 -10.86
C HIS A 90 5.33 -4.16 -9.65
N ARG A 91 5.14 -2.84 -9.47
CA ARG A 91 5.65 -2.11 -8.32
C ARG A 91 4.90 -2.46 -7.03
N HIS A 92 3.59 -2.68 -7.07
CA HIS A 92 2.83 -3.21 -5.93
C HIS A 92 3.40 -4.55 -5.46
N MET A 93 3.70 -5.46 -6.39
CA MET A 93 4.36 -6.73 -6.08
C MET A 93 5.75 -6.52 -5.45
N THR A 94 6.54 -5.61 -6.00
CA THR A 94 7.88 -5.29 -5.49
C THR A 94 7.81 -4.78 -4.05
N ILE A 95 6.90 -3.85 -3.77
CA ILE A 95 6.66 -3.33 -2.42
C ILE A 95 6.23 -4.47 -1.49
N SER A 96 5.32 -5.34 -1.93
CA SER A 96 4.86 -6.49 -1.13
C SER A 96 5.98 -7.45 -0.75
N ASN A 97 6.94 -7.66 -1.65
CA ASN A 97 8.14 -8.46 -1.36
C ASN A 97 9.02 -7.80 -0.31
N PHE A 98 9.25 -6.49 -0.39
CA PHE A 98 10.02 -5.76 0.62
C PHE A 98 9.34 -5.77 1.99
N VAL A 99 8.01 -5.70 2.05
CA VAL A 99 7.28 -5.83 3.32
C VAL A 99 7.46 -7.22 3.92
N SER A 100 7.36 -8.26 3.09
CA SER A 100 7.60 -9.65 3.52
C SER A 100 9.03 -9.84 4.07
N GLU A 101 10.02 -9.24 3.40
CA GLU A 101 11.42 -9.25 3.82
C GLU A 101 11.63 -8.47 5.13
N LEU A 102 11.04 -7.28 5.25
CA LEU A 102 11.08 -6.48 6.48
C LEU A 102 10.48 -7.24 7.67
N SER A 103 9.34 -7.90 7.47
CA SER A 103 8.69 -8.75 8.48
C SER A 103 9.54 -9.95 8.89
N LEU A 104 10.35 -10.50 8.00
CA LEU A 104 11.31 -11.56 8.32
C LEU A 104 12.49 -11.01 9.13
N LEU A 105 13.12 -9.93 8.67
CA LEU A 105 14.26 -9.30 9.32
C LEU A 105 13.92 -8.83 10.73
N ARG A 106 12.72 -8.25 10.90
CA ARG A 106 12.18 -7.84 12.19
C ARG A 106 12.14 -9.00 13.19
N ARG A 107 11.56 -10.14 12.79
CA ARG A 107 11.52 -11.35 13.64
C ARG A 107 12.91 -11.83 14.02
N GLN A 108 13.86 -11.81 13.09
CA GLN A 108 15.25 -12.21 13.36
C GLN A 108 15.93 -11.27 14.37
N TYR A 109 15.70 -9.95 14.23
CA TYR A 109 16.21 -8.95 15.17
C TYR A 109 15.67 -9.16 16.59
N GLU A 110 14.35 -9.37 16.74
CA GLU A 110 13.71 -9.65 18.04
C GLU A 110 14.29 -10.88 18.75
N THR A 111 14.77 -11.88 18.00
CA THR A 111 15.42 -13.08 18.55
C THR A 111 16.91 -12.89 18.92
N GLY A 112 17.43 -11.66 18.87
CA GLY A 112 18.79 -11.32 19.34
C GLY A 112 19.84 -11.21 18.25
N SER A 113 19.46 -11.18 16.96
CA SER A 113 20.40 -10.97 15.85
C SER A 113 20.64 -9.47 15.59
N ASN A 114 21.45 -8.82 16.43
CA ASN A 114 21.77 -7.38 16.28
C ASN A 114 22.46 -7.04 14.94
N SER A 115 22.99 -8.02 14.22
CA SER A 115 23.56 -7.81 12.87
C SER A 115 22.53 -7.38 11.82
N LYS A 116 21.23 -7.42 12.12
CA LYS A 116 20.13 -7.12 11.18
C LYS A 116 19.77 -5.64 11.05
N ILE A 117 20.31 -4.75 11.87
CA ILE A 117 19.96 -3.31 11.86
C ILE A 117 20.17 -2.69 10.47
N ASN A 118 21.34 -2.91 9.87
CA ASN A 118 21.66 -2.36 8.56
C ASN A 118 20.78 -2.93 7.44
N GLU A 119 20.40 -4.20 7.54
CA GLU A 119 19.48 -4.85 6.59
C GLU A 119 18.08 -4.25 6.70
N ILE A 120 17.57 -4.04 7.92
CA ILE A 120 16.27 -3.41 8.19
C ILE A 120 16.24 -1.98 7.63
N HIS A 121 17.26 -1.16 7.94
CA HIS A 121 17.38 0.18 7.37
C HIS A 121 17.43 0.18 5.85
N SER A 122 18.16 -0.76 5.25
CA SER A 122 18.26 -0.88 3.80
C SER A 122 16.90 -1.18 3.16
N ILE A 123 16.14 -2.13 3.73
CA ILE A 123 14.81 -2.50 3.22
C ILE A 123 13.80 -1.37 3.42
N MET A 124 13.79 -0.70 4.57
CA MET A 124 12.97 0.49 4.78
C MET A 124 13.32 1.61 3.79
N GLY A 125 14.60 1.79 3.48
CA GLY A 125 15.05 2.70 2.42
C GLY A 125 14.50 2.33 1.05
N LEU A 126 14.61 1.05 0.66
CA LEU A 126 14.06 0.55 -0.61
C LEU A 126 12.53 0.68 -0.70
N LEU A 127 11.82 0.48 0.42
CA LEU A 127 10.38 0.73 0.53
C LEU A 127 10.04 2.19 0.25
N THR A 128 10.72 3.14 0.91
CA THR A 128 10.46 4.57 0.71
C THR A 128 10.72 5.02 -0.72
N LEU A 129 11.81 4.55 -1.34
CA LEU A 129 12.15 4.84 -2.73
C LEU A 129 11.11 4.27 -3.70
N SER A 130 10.71 3.01 -3.47
CA SER A 130 9.73 2.33 -4.33
C SER A 130 8.36 2.99 -4.23
N PHE A 131 7.92 3.37 -3.03
CA PHE A 131 6.67 4.05 -2.83
C PHE A 131 6.67 5.46 -3.44
N ASN A 132 7.73 6.24 -3.26
CA ASN A 132 7.83 7.56 -3.89
C ASN A 132 7.73 7.46 -5.43
N LYS A 133 8.42 6.48 -6.02
CA LYS A 133 8.32 6.22 -7.46
C LYS A 133 6.91 5.81 -7.89
N LEU A 134 6.23 4.97 -7.09
CA LEU A 134 4.84 4.56 -7.33
C LEU A 134 3.91 5.77 -7.41
N VAL A 135 4.00 6.65 -6.41
CA VAL A 135 3.19 7.87 -6.34
C VAL A 135 3.39 8.75 -7.56
N ILE A 136 4.64 9.00 -7.95
CA ILE A 136 4.95 9.83 -9.13
C ILE A 136 4.40 9.20 -10.42
N GLU A 137 4.45 7.87 -10.53
CA GLU A 137 3.90 7.15 -11.68
C GLU A 137 2.36 7.26 -11.71
N GLN A 138 1.69 7.06 -10.58
CA GLN A 138 0.24 7.19 -10.45
C GLN A 138 -0.25 8.62 -10.71
N GLU A 139 0.42 9.65 -10.18
CA GLU A 139 0.09 11.07 -10.42
C GLU A 139 0.16 11.44 -11.90
N LYS A 140 1.02 10.77 -12.67
CA LYS A 140 1.12 10.96 -14.12
C LYS A 140 0.10 10.12 -14.88
N LEU A 141 -0.22 8.92 -14.39
CA LEU A 141 -1.13 8.01 -15.06
C LEU A 141 -2.58 8.45 -14.89
N PHE A 142 -3.00 8.82 -13.68
CA PHE A 142 -4.40 9.08 -13.35
C PHE A 142 -5.06 10.16 -14.23
N PRO A 143 -4.41 11.30 -14.53
CA PRO A 143 -4.97 12.25 -15.49
C PRO A 143 -5.07 11.70 -16.91
N LYS A 144 -4.15 10.82 -17.34
CA LYS A 144 -4.17 10.20 -18.67
C LYS A 144 -5.25 9.14 -18.82
N ILE A 145 -5.59 8.41 -17.76
CA ILE A 145 -6.67 7.42 -17.83
C ILE A 145 -8.03 8.10 -17.81
N ASP A 146 -8.16 9.27 -17.16
CA ASP A 146 -9.47 9.88 -17.01
C ASP A 146 -10.11 10.33 -18.31
N GLN A 147 -9.31 10.82 -19.26
CA GLN A 147 -9.79 11.14 -20.61
C GLN A 147 -10.46 9.95 -21.33
N TYR A 148 -10.30 8.72 -20.85
CA TYR A 148 -10.93 7.51 -21.38
C TYR A 148 -12.14 7.04 -20.55
N LEU A 149 -12.44 7.68 -19.44
CA LEU A 149 -13.52 7.31 -18.53
C LEU A 149 -14.82 8.02 -18.90
N THR A 150 -15.83 7.23 -19.30
CA THR A 150 -17.21 7.73 -19.41
C THR A 150 -17.85 7.88 -18.03
N ASP A 151 -18.86 8.74 -17.89
CA ASP A 151 -19.58 8.91 -16.61
C ASP A 151 -20.16 7.59 -16.09
N LEU A 152 -20.66 6.74 -16.99
CA LEU A 152 -21.16 5.40 -16.66
C LEU A 152 -20.05 4.53 -16.06
N LEU A 153 -18.86 4.58 -16.64
CA LEU A 153 -17.71 3.83 -16.14
C LEU A 153 -17.19 4.40 -14.81
N LYS A 154 -17.18 5.72 -14.65
CA LYS A 154 -16.84 6.39 -13.38
C LYS A 154 -17.78 5.94 -12.26
N GLU A 155 -19.09 5.90 -12.51
CA GLU A 155 -20.08 5.37 -11.57
C GLU A 155 -19.91 3.87 -11.31
N LYS A 156 -19.63 3.06 -12.35
CA LYS A 156 -19.33 1.63 -12.18
C LYS A 156 -18.13 1.41 -11.26
N ILE A 157 -17.02 2.11 -11.51
CA ILE A 157 -15.81 2.03 -10.69
C ILE A 157 -16.12 2.47 -9.26
N LYS A 158 -16.75 3.63 -9.06
CA LYS A 158 -17.15 4.13 -7.75
C LYS A 158 -17.97 3.11 -6.95
N ASN A 159 -18.97 2.49 -7.56
CA ASN A 159 -19.78 1.45 -6.93
C ASN A 159 -18.95 0.19 -6.62
N GLY A 160 -18.04 -0.19 -7.51
CA GLY A 160 -17.08 -1.27 -7.28
C GLY A 160 -16.19 -1.02 -6.06
N LEU A 161 -15.67 0.20 -5.90
CA LEU A 161 -14.81 0.60 -4.78
C LEU A 161 -15.58 0.55 -3.45
N ASN A 162 -16.82 1.05 -3.44
CA ASN A 162 -17.67 1.00 -2.25
C ASN A 162 -17.94 -0.45 -1.82
N LYS A 163 -18.31 -1.31 -2.77
CA LYS A 163 -18.56 -2.73 -2.51
C LYS A 163 -17.29 -3.46 -2.03
N PHE A 164 -16.14 -3.12 -2.59
CA PHE A 164 -14.86 -3.67 -2.14
C PHE A 164 -14.61 -3.36 -0.66
N ASN A 165 -14.88 -2.12 -0.21
CA ASN A 165 -14.70 -1.72 1.19
C ASN A 165 -15.61 -2.48 2.14
N GLU A 166 -16.89 -2.63 1.78
CA GLU A 166 -17.85 -3.39 2.57
C GLU A 166 -17.35 -4.83 2.76
N ASN A 167 -16.90 -5.47 1.67
CA ASN A 167 -16.38 -6.83 1.72
C ASN A 167 -15.11 -6.95 2.58
N ILE A 168 -14.18 -5.99 2.48
CA ILE A 168 -12.96 -5.98 3.30
C ILE A 168 -13.29 -5.84 4.77
N ILE A 169 -14.20 -4.94 5.15
CA ILE A 169 -14.62 -4.79 6.54
C ILE A 169 -15.19 -6.12 7.07
N ILE A 170 -16.05 -6.77 6.28
CA ILE A 170 -16.61 -8.08 6.64
C ILE A 170 -15.49 -9.11 6.85
N GLN A 171 -14.52 -9.19 5.92
CA GLN A 171 -13.40 -10.12 6.02
C GLN A 171 -12.53 -9.85 7.26
N MET A 172 -12.21 -8.60 7.55
CA MET A 172 -11.41 -8.21 8.72
C MET A 172 -12.13 -8.57 10.03
N VAL A 173 -13.45 -8.34 10.10
CA VAL A 173 -14.27 -8.73 11.26
C VAL A 173 -14.31 -10.25 11.42
N GLN A 174 -14.52 -10.99 10.34
CA GLN A 174 -14.51 -12.46 10.38
C GLN A 174 -13.16 -13.01 10.86
N GLN A 175 -12.05 -12.47 10.37
CA GLN A 175 -10.71 -12.86 10.83
C GLN A 175 -10.52 -12.61 12.33
N HIS A 176 -10.90 -11.43 12.83
CA HIS A 176 -10.81 -11.12 14.26
C HIS A 176 -11.67 -12.06 15.12
N ILE A 177 -12.88 -12.39 14.67
CA ILE A 177 -13.75 -13.36 15.37
C ILE A 177 -13.09 -14.74 15.42
N ILE A 178 -12.54 -15.21 14.30
CA ILE A 178 -11.85 -16.51 14.23
C ILE A 178 -10.62 -16.53 15.14
N GLU A 179 -9.82 -15.48 15.16
CA GLU A 179 -8.66 -15.38 16.03
C GLU A 179 -9.02 -15.34 17.51
N ALA A 180 -10.07 -14.59 17.88
CA ALA A 180 -10.59 -14.57 19.24
C ALA A 180 -11.06 -15.96 19.69
N TYR A 181 -11.76 -16.69 18.80
CA TYR A 181 -12.21 -18.05 19.07
C TYR A 181 -11.04 -19.03 19.28
N LYS A 182 -10.01 -18.99 18.41
CA LYS A 182 -8.81 -19.81 18.56
C LYS A 182 -8.07 -19.56 19.89
N LYS A 183 -8.01 -18.31 20.35
CA LYS A 183 -7.40 -17.97 21.64
C LYS A 183 -8.22 -18.55 22.79
N TYR A 184 -9.54 -18.49 22.71
CA TYR A 184 -10.42 -19.07 23.72
C TYR A 184 -10.26 -20.59 23.82
N ASP A 185 -10.25 -21.31 22.69
CA ASP A 185 -10.09 -22.77 22.66
C ASP A 185 -8.72 -23.24 23.17
N ASN A 186 -7.64 -22.48 22.94
CA ASN A 186 -6.30 -22.82 23.43
C ASN A 186 -6.09 -22.53 24.93
N HIS A 187 -7.08 -21.93 25.61
CA HIS A 187 -7.08 -21.68 27.04
C HIS A 187 -8.06 -22.60 27.82
N GLN A 188 -8.67 -23.58 27.15
CA GLN A 188 -9.39 -24.70 27.77
C GLN A 188 -8.50 -25.94 27.84
#